data_AF-A0A6A4X6V8-F1
#
_entry.id   AF-A0A6A4X6V8-F1
#
_cell.length_a   1.000
_cell.length_b   1.000
_cell.length_c   1.000
_cell.angle_alpha   90.00
_cell.angle_beta   90.00
_cell.angle_gamma   90.00
#
_symmetry.space_group_name_H-M   'P 1'
#
loop_
_entity.id
_entity.type
_entity.pdbx_description
1 polymer ?
#
loop_
_entity_poly.entity_id
_entity_poly.type
_entity_poly.pdbx_seq_one_letter_code
_entity_poly.pdbx_strand_id
1 'polypeptide(L)' 'MTRRLELKGKDLFVNESLTKLRGLIFRSLLAAKRDGKIYTVFTRNGNVFFKEKQYGVSTRVDSLQRLHELGLRVAER' A
#
# COMPACT_ATOMS: atom_id res chain seq x y z
N MET A 1 20.67 -6.13 20.26
CA MET A 1 19.52 -5.20 20.36
C MET A 1 19.46 -4.34 19.10
N THR A 2 18.61 -4.71 18.15
CA THR A 2 18.52 -4.04 16.85
C THR A 2 17.76 -2.73 17.02
N ARG A 3 18.44 -1.59 16.80
CA ARG A 3 17.85 -0.26 16.92
C ARG A 3 16.69 -0.14 15.91
N ARG A 4 15.48 0.03 16.43
CA ARG A 4 14.29 0.36 15.63
C ARG A 4 14.55 1.73 15.00
N LEU A 5 14.69 1.78 13.68
CA LEU A 5 14.81 3.02 12.92
C LEU A 5 13.48 3.77 13.04
N GLU A 6 13.41 4.74 13.95
CA GLU A 6 12.29 5.68 14.05
C GLU A 6 12.70 6.98 13.36
N LEU A 7 12.14 7.22 12.17
CA LEU A 7 12.23 8.50 11.48
C LEU A 7 11.26 9.48 12.14
N LYS A 8 11.75 10.25 13.12
CA LYS A 8 11.13 11.47 13.70
C LYS A 8 9.59 11.54 13.62
N GLY A 9 8.90 10.71 14.41
CA GLY A 9 7.47 10.91 14.72
C GLY A 9 6.49 10.75 13.56
N LYS A 10 6.88 10.14 12.44
CA LYS A 10 5.95 9.71 11.39
C LYS A 10 6.18 8.25 11.09
N ASP A 11 5.10 7.48 11.00
CA ASP A 11 5.14 6.07 10.60
C ASP A 11 6.03 5.91 9.36
N LEU A 12 6.94 4.94 9.41
CA LEU A 12 7.93 4.68 8.38
C LEU A 12 7.23 4.45 7.03
N PHE A 13 7.22 5.47 6.17
CA PHE A 13 6.77 5.31 4.79
C PHE A 13 7.86 4.54 4.03
N VAL A 14 7.46 3.48 3.35
CA VAL A 14 8.38 2.52 2.74
C VAL A 14 9.31 3.22 1.76
N ASN A 15 10.61 3.15 2.04
CA ASN A 15 11.70 3.72 1.24
C ASN A 15 12.07 2.76 0.10
N GLU A 16 11.06 2.30 -0.65
CA GLU A 16 11.28 1.58 -1.92
C GLU A 16 11.00 2.56 -3.06
N SER A 17 11.97 2.74 -3.96
CA SER A 17 11.77 3.45 -5.21
C SER A 17 10.80 2.66 -6.10
N LEU A 18 9.51 2.97 -5.96
CA LEU A 18 8.47 2.38 -6.78
C LEU A 18 8.49 2.97 -8.19
N THR A 19 8.18 2.13 -9.18
CA THR A 19 7.86 2.64 -10.52
C THR A 19 6.64 3.57 -10.45
N LYS A 20 6.49 4.46 -11.44
CA LYS A 20 5.34 5.40 -11.49
C LYS A 20 3.99 4.69 -11.33
N LEU A 21 3.83 3.53 -11.99
CA LEU A 21 2.64 2.68 -11.89
C LEU A 21 2.44 2.13 -10.47
N ARG A 22 3.48 1.53 -9.88
CA ARG A 22 3.38 0.94 -8.54
C ARG A 22 3.17 2.02 -7.47
N GLY A 23 3.76 3.20 -7.64
CA GLY A 23 3.50 4.36 -6.79
C GLY A 23 2.05 4.84 -6.88
N LEU A 24 1.45 4.84 -8.08
CA LEU A 24 0.03 5.14 -8.26
C LEU A 24 -0.87 4.09 -7.58
N ILE A 25 -0.57 2.80 -7.75
CA ILE A 25 -1.27 1.71 -7.07
C ILE A 25 -1.19 1.88 -5.55
N PHE A 26 0.01 2.11 -5.03
CA PHE A 26 0.24 2.30 -3.60
C PHE A 26 -0.57 3.47 -3.04
N ARG A 27 -0.58 4.63 -3.71
CA ARG A 27 -1.39 5.79 -3.28
C ARG A 27 -2.88 5.51 -3.32
N SER A 28 -3.36 4.78 -4.33
CA SER A 28 -4.76 4.38 -4.46
C SER A 28 -5.20 3.49 -3.30
N LEU A 29 -4.36 2.50 -2.94
CA LEU A 29 -4.59 1.65 -1.78
C LEU A 29 -4.48 2.43 -0.46
N LEU A 30 -3.55 3.39 -0.37
CA LEU A 30 -3.42 4.25 0.80
C LEU A 30 -4.68 5.10 1.01
N ALA A 31 -5.30 5.61 -0.07
CA ALA A 31 -6.59 6.27 -0.01
C ALA A 31 -7.69 5.31 0.48
N ALA A 32 -7.76 4.10 -0.07
CA ALA A 32 -8.70 3.07 0.40
C ALA A 32 -8.53 2.72 1.89
N LYS A 33 -7.29 2.72 2.41
CA LYS A 33 -7.01 2.54 3.84
C LYS A 33 -7.57 3.71 4.65
N ARG A 34 -7.36 4.95 4.20
CA ARG A 34 -7.90 6.15 4.86
C ARG A 34 -9.43 6.16 4.91
N ASP A 35 -10.07 5.61 3.88
CA ASP A 35 -11.52 5.44 3.80
C ASP A 35 -12.04 4.22 4.60
N GLY A 36 -11.16 3.47 5.29
CA GLY A 36 -11.53 2.30 6.08
C GLY A 36 -11.91 1.05 5.27
N LYS A 37 -11.67 1.03 3.95
CA LYS A 37 -11.99 -0.10 3.08
C LYS A 37 -11.01 -1.26 3.20
N ILE A 38 -9.77 -0.96 3.58
CA ILE A 38 -8.72 -1.95 3.81
C ILE A 38 -8.00 -1.65 5.12
N TYR A 39 -7.44 -2.68 5.75
CA TYR A 39 -6.71 -2.53 7.00
C TYR A 39 -5.32 -1.92 6.80
N THR A 40 -4.55 -2.41 5.83
CA THR A 40 -3.18 -1.92 5.60
C THR A 40 -2.73 -2.07 4.15
N VAL A 41 -1.77 -1.23 3.76
CA VAL A 41 -1.03 -1.29 2.49
C VAL A 41 0.47 -1.25 2.81
N PHE A 42 1.25 -2.05 2.11
CA PHE A 42 2.70 -2.11 2.28
C PHE A 42 3.37 -2.58 0.98
N THR A 43 4.69 -2.46 0.92
CA THR A 43 5.46 -3.01 -0.20
C THR A 43 6.50 -4.02 0.28
N ARG A 44 6.88 -4.92 -0.62
CA ARG A 44 7.93 -5.92 -0.38
C ARG A 44 8.60 -6.27 -1.71
N ASN A 45 9.91 -6.06 -1.80
CA ASN A 45 10.71 -6.30 -3.02
C ASN A 45 10.15 -5.52 -4.22
N GLY A 46 9.76 -4.27 -3.98
CA GLY A 46 9.17 -3.38 -4.97
C GLY A 46 7.72 -3.70 -5.34
N ASN A 47 7.12 -4.77 -4.82
CA ASN A 47 5.73 -5.15 -5.12
C ASN A 47 4.78 -4.57 -4.09
N VAL A 48 3.57 -4.20 -4.52
CA VAL A 48 2.57 -3.59 -3.65
C VAL A 48 1.56 -4.63 -3.17
N PHE A 49 1.28 -4.61 -1.88
CA PHE A 49 0.34 -5.51 -1.22
C PHE A 49 -0.62 -4.75 -0.31
N PHE A 50 -1.78 -5.34 -0.08
CA PHE A 50 -2.70 -4.89 0.96
C PHE A 50 -3.28 -6.07 1.74
N LYS A 51 -3.90 -5.76 2.88
CA LYS A 51 -4.79 -6.68 3.59
C LYS A 51 -6.11 -6.01 3.88
N GLU A 52 -7.21 -6.73 3.69
CA GLU A 52 -8.54 -6.26 4.07
C GLU A 52 -8.72 -6.25 5.59
N LYS A 53 -8.13 -7.23 6.29
CA LYS A 53 -8.22 -7.42 7.74
C LYS A 53 -6.83 -7.58 8.36
N GLN A 54 -6.69 -7.25 9.65
CA GLN A 54 -5.42 -7.30 10.39
C GLN A 54 -4.68 -8.65 10.28
N TYR A 55 -5.41 -9.73 10.49
CA TYR A 55 -4.91 -11.11 10.39
C TYR A 55 -5.31 -11.77 9.06
N GLY A 56 -5.65 -10.96 8.04
CA GLY A 56 -6.04 -11.43 6.72
C GLY A 56 -4.87 -11.84 5.82
N VAL A 57 -5.23 -12.39 4.66
CA VAL A 57 -4.30 -12.74 3.58
C VAL A 57 -3.78 -11.47 2.93
N SER A 58 -2.48 -11.47 2.60
CA SER A 58 -1.86 -10.41 1.82
C SER A 58 -2.18 -10.58 0.33
N THR A 59 -2.82 -9.59 -0.26
CA THR A 59 -3.16 -9.60 -1.69
C THR A 59 -2.19 -8.68 -2.45
N ARG A 60 -1.54 -9.22 -3.47
CA ARG A 60 -0.65 -8.44 -4.36
C ARG A 60 -1.49 -7.67 -5.38
N VAL A 61 -1.06 -6.44 -5.68
CA VAL A 61 -1.65 -5.62 -6.76
C VAL A 61 -0.52 -5.12 -7.66
N ASP A 62 -0.59 -5.48 -8.93
CA ASP A 62 0.42 -5.20 -9.95
C ASP A 62 -0.12 -4.39 -11.14
N SER A 63 -1.43 -4.19 -11.23
CA SER A 63 -2.10 -3.46 -12.31
C SER A 63 -3.23 -2.55 -11.78
N LEU A 64 -3.59 -1.53 -12.57
CA LEU A 64 -4.76 -0.68 -12.28
C LEU A 64 -6.07 -1.43 -12.48
N GLN A 65 -6.13 -2.35 -13.45
CA GLN A 65 -7.30 -3.20 -13.67
C GLN A 65 -7.64 -4.00 -12.40
N ARG A 66 -6.62 -4.53 -11.70
CA ARG A 66 -6.85 -5.23 -10.45
C ARG A 66 -7.45 -4.33 -9.36
N LEU A 67 -7.13 -3.03 -9.32
CA LEU A 67 -7.79 -2.10 -8.40
C LEU A 67 -9.28 -1.93 -8.73
N HIS A 68 -9.63 -1.85 -10.02
CA HIS A 68 -11.01 -1.76 -10.46
C HIS A 68 -11.80 -3.02 -10.13
N GLU A 69 -11.23 -4.21 -10.34
CA GLU A 69 -11.83 -5.50 -9.94
C GLU A 69 -12.11 -5.58 -8.44
N LEU A 70 -11.26 -4.94 -7.63
CA LEU A 70 -11.42 -4.83 -6.18
C LEU A 70 -12.40 -3.72 -5.76
N GLY A 71 -13.01 -3.00 -6.71
CA GLY A 71 -13.92 -1.88 -6.43
C GLY A 71 -13.23 -0.66 -5.81
N LEU A 72 -11.90 -0.56 -5.94
CA LEU A 72 -11.11 0.52 -5.37
C LEU A 72 -10.92 1.64 -6.41
N ARG A 73 -10.98 2.89 -5.95
CA ARG A 73 -10.76 4.06 -6.81
C ARG A 73 -9.27 4.27 -7.02
N VAL A 74 -8.89 4.59 -8.24
CA VAL A 74 -7.53 5.03 -8.55
C VAL A 74 -7.37 6.46 -8.03
N ALA A 75 -6.32 6.71 -7.26
CA ALA A 75 -6.02 8.05 -6.76
C ALA A 75 -5.67 8.97 -7.94
N GLU A 76 -6.35 10.12 -8.05
CA GLU A 76 -5.99 11.15 -9.02
C GLU A 76 -4.69 11.84 -8.58
N ARG A 77 -4.00 12.41 -9.58
CA ARG A 77 -2.58 12.81 -9.50
C ARG A 77 -2.34 13.98 -8.57
#